data_AF-A0A1Y2DR96-F1
#
_entry.id   AF-A0A1Y2DR96-F1
#
_cell.length_a   1.000
_cell.length_b   1.000
_cell.length_c   1.000
_cell.angle_alpha   90.00
_cell.angle_beta   90.00
_cell.angle_gamma   90.00
#
_symmetry.space_group_name_H-M   'P 1'
#
loop_
_entity.id
_entity.type
_entity.pdbx_description
1 polymer ?
#
loop_
_entity_poly.entity_id
_entity_poly.type
_entity_poly.pdbx_seq_one_letter_code
_entity_poly.pdbx_strand_id
1 'polypeptide(L)'
;MKSKWAMRKSFLIPARDSRHRTACFALYRALLNLAPHVPLPSNLATAWGPKNPIAHLIRRAFRRNRADVSPRLVYPALKAGYRFLALLQGAQTPSSPEHDSVLSFLEARLKERNHTLAQKELHPPNSKNPVQMTSAPSPLSVPLLVNVTPDPTPENPNPKPVYAAAHRPRPLSELPPGATRKIPKFDIASDFPILRLDKPQPPVLSRVLRQKIVKRQERITKVMSIIEDELPEWADEDAWERNVADLMEKEWTERQCVAPHEQQIQETVAQAIWEHQAEQQDENVYKQTLYKHGVLWLNRVLSRERDDAVARADAMRVIIAEEKALAEKEKHERAAERRCRWEEKMRELHGEGWEQTVEQANAAHRREKEAKPRRKGDAIDKERRAAQTKGEAKRKAVEEQMKAPLAWQKAKGKAAEEFGQKRANPKQPGKTKNEVSEQEMGKKPEEEKRRLGGTINRPLVRRTPIIGRRGVTARRANIPDQRVGQKAPAESVGGERKEQ
;
A
#
# COMPACT_ATOMS: atom_id res chain seq x y z
N MET A 1 -18.67 -24.97 -54.65
CA MET A 1 -18.14 -24.20 -53.49
C MET A 1 -18.55 -24.92 -52.20
N LYS A 2 -17.64 -25.69 -51.58
CA LYS A 2 -17.89 -26.35 -50.28
C LYS A 2 -17.33 -25.45 -49.18
N SER A 3 -18.20 -24.67 -48.53
CA SER A 3 -17.85 -23.82 -47.38
C SER A 3 -17.42 -24.69 -46.21
N LYS A 4 -16.10 -24.75 -46.01
CA LYS A 4 -15.42 -25.39 -44.88
C LYS A 4 -15.69 -24.53 -43.64
N TRP A 5 -16.87 -24.69 -43.04
CA TRP A 5 -17.16 -24.18 -41.69
C TRP A 5 -16.25 -24.94 -40.72
N ALA A 6 -15.04 -24.43 -40.56
CA ALA A 6 -14.18 -24.82 -39.46
C ALA A 6 -14.94 -24.45 -38.19
N MET A 7 -15.62 -25.43 -37.57
CA MET A 7 -16.14 -25.31 -36.22
C MET A 7 -14.95 -24.91 -35.35
N ARG A 8 -14.82 -23.60 -35.10
CA ARG A 8 -13.95 -23.08 -34.07
C ARG A 8 -14.48 -23.72 -32.80
N LYS A 9 -13.78 -24.75 -32.31
CA LYS A 9 -14.00 -25.32 -30.99
C LYS A 9 -13.76 -24.17 -30.02
N SER A 10 -14.81 -23.43 -29.70
CA SER A 10 -14.77 -22.40 -28.68
C SER A 10 -14.32 -23.10 -27.41
N PHE A 11 -13.10 -22.80 -26.96
CA PHE A 11 -12.60 -23.35 -25.71
C PHE A 11 -13.59 -22.92 -24.63
N LEU A 12 -14.35 -23.88 -24.10
CA LEU A 12 -15.25 -23.65 -22.99
C LEU A 12 -14.39 -23.15 -21.83
N ILE A 13 -14.47 -21.86 -21.52
CA ILE A 13 -13.89 -21.29 -20.31
C ILE A 13 -14.98 -21.42 -19.25
N PRO A 14 -14.94 -22.42 -18.35
CA PRO A 14 -16.04 -22.71 -17.44
C PRO A 14 -16.38 -21.52 -16.54
N ALA A 15 -15.40 -20.67 -16.24
CA ALA A 15 -15.58 -19.45 -15.46
C ALA A 15 -16.47 -18.38 -16.15
N ARG A 16 -16.59 -18.39 -17.48
CA ARG A 16 -17.41 -17.45 -18.26
C ARG A 16 -18.70 -18.08 -18.78
N ASP A 17 -18.89 -19.39 -18.60
CA ASP A 17 -20.11 -20.08 -18.98
C ASP A 17 -21.16 -20.01 -17.85
N SER A 18 -22.27 -19.33 -18.13
CA SER A 18 -23.39 -19.22 -17.19
C SER A 18 -24.00 -20.59 -16.86
N ARG A 19 -24.03 -21.53 -17.82
CA ARG A 19 -24.60 -22.87 -17.63
C ARG A 19 -23.75 -23.68 -16.66
N HIS A 20 -22.43 -23.66 -16.82
CA HIS A 20 -21.50 -24.28 -15.89
C HIS A 20 -21.66 -23.73 -14.46
N ARG A 21 -21.75 -22.41 -14.31
CA ARG A 21 -21.93 -21.76 -13.00
C ARG A 21 -23.24 -22.21 -12.34
N THR A 22 -24.34 -22.24 -13.08
CA THR A 22 -25.65 -22.70 -12.58
C THR A 22 -25.61 -24.16 -12.17
N ALA A 23 -25.02 -25.04 -12.99
CA ALA A 23 -24.89 -26.46 -12.67
C ALA A 23 -24.05 -26.71 -11.39
N CYS A 24 -22.92 -26.00 -11.25
CA CYS A 24 -22.10 -26.04 -10.04
C CYS A 24 -22.88 -25.59 -8.79
N PHE A 25 -23.68 -24.52 -8.89
CA PHE A 25 -24.50 -24.06 -7.77
C PHE A 25 -25.63 -25.01 -7.43
N ALA A 26 -26.31 -25.59 -8.43
CA ALA A 26 -27.34 -26.59 -8.21
C ALA A 26 -26.77 -27.81 -7.47
N LEU A 27 -25.64 -28.35 -7.94
CA LEU A 27 -24.96 -29.48 -7.30
C LEU A 27 -24.48 -29.12 -5.88
N TYR A 28 -23.88 -27.94 -5.69
CA TYR A 28 -23.45 -27.47 -4.39
C TYR A 28 -24.61 -27.38 -3.38
N ARG A 29 -25.75 -26.82 -3.80
CA ARG A 29 -26.96 -26.71 -2.98
C ARG A 29 -27.54 -28.08 -2.66
N ALA A 30 -27.66 -28.97 -3.66
CA ALA A 30 -28.17 -30.32 -3.47
C ALA A 30 -27.34 -31.11 -2.43
N LEU A 31 -26.00 -31.07 -2.56
CA LEU A 31 -25.09 -31.73 -1.60
C LEU A 31 -25.19 -31.13 -0.18
N LEU A 32 -25.33 -29.80 -0.06
CA LEU A 32 -25.48 -29.17 1.25
C LEU A 32 -26.84 -29.45 1.91
N ASN A 33 -27.89 -29.58 1.12
CA ASN A 33 -29.22 -29.94 1.61
C ASN A 33 -29.26 -31.40 2.09
N LEU A 34 -28.53 -32.30 1.42
CA LEU A 34 -28.44 -33.73 1.79
C LEU A 34 -27.54 -33.97 3.02
N ALA A 35 -26.48 -33.19 3.20
CA ALA A 35 -25.51 -33.36 4.29
C ALA A 35 -26.08 -33.47 5.73
N PRO A 36 -27.12 -32.70 6.15
CA PRO A 36 -27.71 -32.85 7.48
C PRO A 36 -28.61 -34.07 7.65
N HIS A 37 -29.08 -34.69 6.56
CA HIS A 37 -29.97 -35.85 6.62
C HIS A 37 -29.23 -37.18 6.86
N VAL A 38 -27.90 -37.18 6.75
CA VAL A 38 -27.08 -38.35 7.08
C VAL A 38 -26.93 -38.43 8.60
N PRO A 39 -27.44 -39.49 9.26
CA PRO A 39 -27.33 -39.63 10.70
C PRO A 39 -25.87 -39.86 11.09
N LEU A 40 -25.32 -38.99 11.94
CA LEU A 40 -23.94 -39.08 12.41
C LEU A 40 -23.90 -39.42 13.91
N PRO A 41 -23.00 -40.30 14.35
CA PRO A 41 -22.77 -40.50 15.77
C PRO A 41 -22.20 -39.23 16.43
N SER A 42 -22.52 -39.04 17.70
CA SER A 42 -22.31 -37.78 18.45
C SER A 42 -20.84 -37.34 18.51
N ASN A 43 -19.92 -38.31 18.55
CA ASN A 43 -18.48 -38.12 18.48
C ASN A 43 -18.06 -37.40 17.18
N LEU A 44 -18.58 -37.82 16.03
CA LEU A 44 -18.25 -37.26 14.72
C LEU A 44 -19.00 -35.95 14.45
N ALA A 45 -20.24 -35.82 14.93
CA ALA A 45 -21.03 -34.61 14.77
C ALA A 45 -20.37 -33.39 15.43
N THR A 46 -19.76 -33.58 16.61
CA THR A 46 -19.20 -32.50 17.43
C THR A 46 -17.72 -32.20 17.14
N ALA A 47 -16.96 -33.17 16.62
CA ALA A 47 -15.51 -33.08 16.50
C ALA A 47 -14.97 -31.96 15.57
N TRP A 48 -15.80 -31.39 14.68
CA TRP A 48 -15.42 -30.28 13.80
C TRP A 48 -15.96 -28.91 14.25
N GLY A 49 -16.52 -28.82 15.46
CA GLY A 49 -17.16 -27.63 16.01
C GLY A 49 -18.66 -27.57 15.67
N PRO A 50 -19.30 -26.39 15.72
CA PRO A 50 -20.76 -26.25 15.59
C PRO A 50 -21.30 -26.47 14.17
N LYS A 51 -20.47 -26.96 13.23
CA LYS A 51 -20.82 -27.10 11.82
C LYS A 51 -20.73 -28.58 11.42
N ASN A 52 -21.77 -29.08 10.75
CA ASN A 52 -21.78 -30.45 10.21
C ASN A 52 -20.50 -30.75 9.40
N PRO A 53 -19.78 -31.85 9.69
CA PRO A 53 -18.48 -32.16 9.10
C PRO A 53 -18.57 -32.42 7.59
N ILE A 54 -19.62 -33.08 7.13
CA ILE A 54 -19.87 -33.36 5.69
C ILE A 54 -20.02 -32.03 4.95
N ALA A 55 -20.87 -31.13 5.46
CA ALA A 55 -21.06 -29.80 4.88
C ALA A 55 -19.76 -28.97 4.87
N HIS A 56 -18.91 -29.08 5.90
CA HIS A 56 -17.60 -28.43 5.93
C HIS A 56 -16.67 -28.96 4.82
N LEU A 57 -16.62 -30.28 4.62
CA LEU A 57 -15.79 -30.91 3.59
C LEU A 57 -16.26 -30.55 2.18
N ILE A 58 -17.57 -30.55 1.92
CA ILE A 58 -18.15 -30.10 0.65
C ILE A 58 -17.72 -28.66 0.34
N ARG A 59 -17.91 -27.73 1.29
CA ARG A 59 -17.48 -26.33 1.12
C ARG A 59 -15.98 -26.19 0.88
N ARG A 60 -15.16 -27.04 1.50
CA ARG A 60 -13.72 -27.05 1.29
C ARG A 60 -13.37 -27.56 -0.11
N ALA A 61 -14.04 -28.61 -0.59
CA ALA A 61 -13.83 -29.17 -1.93
C ALA A 61 -14.17 -28.16 -3.04
N PHE A 62 -15.35 -27.53 -2.99
CA PHE A 62 -15.73 -26.50 -3.97
C PHE A 62 -14.80 -25.28 -3.95
N ARG A 63 -14.34 -24.84 -2.76
CA ARG A 63 -13.35 -23.75 -2.66
C ARG A 63 -12.01 -24.12 -3.28
N ARG A 64 -11.55 -25.37 -3.11
CA ARG A 64 -10.30 -25.85 -3.71
C ARG A 64 -10.37 -25.81 -5.24
N ASN A 65 -11.51 -26.22 -5.80
CA ASN A 65 -11.68 -26.32 -7.26
C ASN A 65 -12.14 -25.00 -7.91
N ARG A 66 -12.29 -23.91 -7.16
CA ARG A 66 -12.79 -22.61 -7.67
C ARG A 66 -11.92 -22.03 -8.79
N ALA A 67 -10.62 -22.29 -8.75
CA ALA A 67 -9.66 -21.78 -9.74
C ALA A 67 -9.47 -22.72 -10.94
N ASP A 68 -10.14 -23.89 -10.96
CA ASP A 68 -9.99 -24.85 -12.04
C ASP A 68 -10.77 -24.39 -13.26
N VAL A 69 -10.04 -23.94 -14.28
CA VAL A 69 -10.61 -23.47 -15.56
C VAL A 69 -10.52 -24.50 -16.68
N SER A 70 -9.80 -25.62 -16.46
CA SER A 70 -9.60 -26.64 -17.48
C SER A 70 -10.79 -27.61 -17.53
N PRO A 71 -11.44 -27.81 -18.69
CA PRO A 71 -12.53 -28.79 -18.83
C PRO A 71 -12.12 -30.21 -18.40
N ARG A 72 -10.84 -30.56 -18.58
CA ARG A 72 -10.26 -31.86 -18.17
C ARG A 72 -10.25 -32.06 -16.66
N LEU A 73 -10.23 -30.98 -15.88
CA LEU A 73 -10.26 -31.04 -14.41
C LEU A 73 -11.70 -30.88 -13.89
N VAL A 74 -12.46 -29.99 -14.53
CA VAL A 74 -13.85 -29.68 -14.16
C VAL A 74 -14.76 -30.89 -14.37
N TYR A 75 -14.66 -31.60 -15.49
CA TYR A 75 -15.56 -32.71 -15.80
C TYR A 75 -15.43 -33.89 -14.81
N PRO A 76 -14.22 -34.41 -14.51
CA PRO A 76 -14.06 -35.43 -13.47
C PRO A 76 -14.51 -34.95 -12.09
N ALA A 77 -14.29 -33.68 -11.75
CA ALA A 77 -14.71 -33.12 -10.46
C ALA A 77 -16.24 -33.07 -10.33
N LEU A 78 -16.96 -32.63 -11.38
CA LEU A 78 -18.42 -32.65 -11.41
C LEU A 78 -18.95 -34.08 -11.38
N LYS A 79 -18.37 -34.99 -12.17
CA LYS A 79 -18.73 -36.41 -12.15
C LYS A 79 -18.56 -37.03 -10.77
N ALA A 80 -17.47 -36.70 -10.06
CA ALA A 80 -17.28 -37.11 -8.68
C ALA A 80 -18.35 -36.50 -7.76
N GLY A 81 -18.70 -35.21 -7.93
CA GLY A 81 -19.75 -34.57 -7.16
C GLY A 81 -21.13 -35.21 -7.32
N TYR A 82 -21.52 -35.60 -8.54
CA TYR A 82 -22.77 -36.35 -8.77
C TYR A 82 -22.74 -37.76 -8.16
N ARG A 83 -21.57 -38.43 -8.17
CA ARG A 83 -21.40 -39.71 -7.45
C ARG A 83 -21.57 -39.54 -5.94
N PHE A 84 -21.00 -38.49 -5.37
CA PHE A 84 -21.19 -38.16 -3.95
C PHE A 84 -22.65 -37.83 -3.62
N LEU A 85 -23.39 -37.24 -4.55
CA LEU A 85 -24.83 -36.99 -4.35
C LEU A 85 -25.58 -38.30 -4.19
N ALA A 86 -25.36 -39.28 -5.08
CA ALA A 86 -25.95 -40.61 -4.97
C ALA A 86 -25.52 -41.34 -3.67
N LEU A 87 -24.23 -41.25 -3.33
CA LEU A 87 -23.70 -41.84 -2.10
C LEU A 87 -24.34 -41.23 -0.84
N LEU A 88 -24.50 -39.90 -0.79
CA LEU A 88 -25.15 -39.23 0.35
C LEU A 88 -26.66 -39.52 0.43
N GLN A 89 -27.32 -39.78 -0.70
CA GLN A 89 -28.70 -40.24 -0.71
C GLN A 89 -28.82 -41.65 -0.11
N GLY A 90 -27.96 -42.58 -0.52
CA GLY A 90 -27.91 -43.94 0.07
C GLY A 90 -27.49 -43.94 1.54
N ALA A 91 -26.62 -43.03 1.95
CA ALA A 91 -26.15 -42.91 3.33
C ALA A 91 -27.20 -42.31 4.31
N GLN A 92 -28.40 -41.94 3.85
CA GLN A 92 -29.46 -41.50 4.77
C GLN A 92 -29.98 -42.65 5.64
N THR A 93 -29.96 -43.87 5.10
CA THR A 93 -30.33 -45.08 5.85
C THR A 93 -29.11 -45.60 6.62
N PRO A 94 -29.15 -45.70 7.95
CA PRO A 94 -27.99 -46.08 8.76
C PRO A 94 -27.55 -47.54 8.57
N SER A 95 -28.35 -48.37 7.90
CA SER A 95 -28.04 -49.77 7.59
C SER A 95 -27.39 -49.97 6.21
N SER A 96 -27.16 -48.89 5.45
CA SER A 96 -26.61 -48.99 4.11
C SER A 96 -25.08 -49.05 4.11
N PRO A 97 -24.45 -49.79 3.18
CA PRO A 97 -22.99 -49.82 3.05
C PRO A 97 -22.41 -48.44 2.69
N GLU A 98 -23.21 -47.57 2.05
CA GLU A 98 -22.84 -46.18 1.79
C GLU A 98 -22.67 -45.37 3.08
N HIS A 99 -23.51 -45.62 4.09
CA HIS A 99 -23.40 -44.96 5.40
C HIS A 99 -22.09 -45.31 6.09
N ASP A 100 -21.73 -46.60 6.14
CA ASP A 100 -20.44 -47.07 6.67
C ASP A 100 -19.24 -46.48 5.92
N SER A 101 -19.36 -46.33 4.59
CA SER A 101 -18.34 -45.67 3.77
C SER A 101 -18.17 -44.19 4.15
N VAL A 102 -19.26 -43.47 4.42
CA VAL A 102 -19.18 -42.07 4.90
C VAL A 102 -18.55 -42.01 6.28
N LEU A 103 -18.94 -42.88 7.21
CA LEU A 103 -18.41 -42.89 8.57
C LEU A 103 -16.90 -43.17 8.59
N SER A 104 -16.48 -44.24 7.92
CA SER A 104 -15.05 -44.59 7.81
C SER A 104 -14.22 -43.46 7.17
N PHE A 105 -14.77 -42.77 6.16
CA PHE A 105 -14.13 -41.60 5.56
C PHE A 105 -14.02 -40.42 6.54
N LEU A 106 -15.07 -40.12 7.29
CA LEU A 106 -15.07 -39.04 8.29
C LEU A 106 -14.06 -39.33 9.41
N GLU A 107 -14.03 -40.56 9.93
CA GLU A 107 -13.06 -40.98 10.94
C GLU A 107 -11.62 -40.86 10.44
N ALA A 108 -11.34 -41.32 9.22
CA ALA A 108 -10.01 -41.17 8.62
C ALA A 108 -9.59 -39.69 8.53
N ARG A 109 -10.53 -38.80 8.16
CA ARG A 109 -10.28 -37.35 8.11
C ARG A 109 -10.14 -36.72 9.50
N LEU A 110 -10.82 -37.24 10.50
CA LEU A 110 -10.66 -36.81 11.88
C LEU A 110 -9.25 -37.15 12.39
N LYS A 111 -8.82 -38.39 12.16
CA LYS A 111 -7.48 -38.87 12.53
C LYS A 111 -6.40 -38.03 11.86
N GLU A 112 -6.51 -37.75 10.57
CA GLU A 112 -5.57 -36.87 9.84
C GLU A 112 -5.55 -35.44 10.40
N ARG A 113 -6.72 -34.89 10.73
CA ARG A 113 -6.83 -33.56 11.35
C ARG A 113 -6.15 -33.54 12.71
N ASN A 114 -6.46 -34.50 13.58
CA ASN A 114 -5.91 -34.58 14.93
C ASN A 114 -4.40 -34.78 14.89
N HIS A 115 -3.91 -35.63 14.00
CA HIS A 115 -2.48 -35.77 13.75
C HIS A 115 -1.83 -34.45 13.31
N THR A 116 -2.48 -33.70 12.40
CA THR A 116 -1.98 -32.38 11.96
C THR A 116 -1.99 -31.34 13.10
N LEU A 117 -2.97 -31.40 14.00
CA LEU A 117 -3.05 -30.51 15.17
C LEU A 117 -1.97 -30.89 16.19
N ALA A 118 -1.83 -32.17 16.53
CA ALA A 118 -0.77 -32.66 17.42
C ALA A 118 0.63 -32.31 16.89
N GLN A 119 0.88 -32.46 15.58
CA GLN A 119 2.15 -32.04 14.99
C GLN A 119 2.40 -30.52 15.08
N LYS A 120 1.35 -29.69 15.01
CA LYS A 120 1.47 -28.24 15.21
C LYS A 120 1.72 -27.86 16.67
N GLU A 121 1.23 -28.66 17.61
CA GLU A 121 1.46 -28.47 19.04
C GLU A 121 2.87 -28.93 19.44
N LEU A 122 3.31 -30.09 18.95
CA LEU A 122 4.67 -30.61 19.17
C LEU A 122 5.76 -29.75 18.54
N HIS A 123 5.44 -29.17 17.38
CA HIS A 123 6.31 -28.21 16.70
C HIS A 123 5.55 -26.89 16.59
N PRO A 124 5.48 -26.09 17.68
CA PRO A 124 4.97 -24.73 17.59
C PRO A 124 5.75 -24.08 16.47
N PRO A 125 5.05 -23.58 15.45
CA PRO A 125 5.61 -23.48 14.13
C PRO A 125 6.92 -22.68 14.17
N ASN A 126 8.02 -23.35 13.86
CA ASN A 126 9.12 -22.74 13.11
C ASN A 126 8.60 -22.52 11.67
N SER A 127 7.39 -21.96 11.52
CA SER A 127 6.74 -21.81 10.24
C SER A 127 7.57 -20.84 9.47
N LYS A 128 8.13 -21.34 8.37
CA LYS A 128 8.66 -20.51 7.28
C LYS A 128 7.70 -19.39 6.86
N ASN A 129 6.41 -19.52 7.18
CA ASN A 129 5.46 -18.42 7.13
C ASN A 129 5.56 -17.62 8.43
N PRO A 130 6.17 -16.43 8.45
CA PRO A 130 6.16 -15.58 9.64
C PRO A 130 4.72 -15.39 10.09
N VAL A 131 4.50 -15.35 11.42
CA VAL A 131 3.20 -14.99 12.00
C VAL A 131 2.70 -13.77 11.22
N GLN A 132 1.54 -13.91 10.59
CA GLN A 132 0.96 -12.79 9.84
C GLN A 132 0.75 -11.68 10.85
N MET A 133 1.61 -10.67 10.81
CA MET A 133 1.52 -9.54 11.73
C MET A 133 0.14 -8.96 11.51
N THR A 134 -0.72 -9.03 12.52
CA THR A 134 -2.03 -8.42 12.46
C THR A 134 -1.83 -6.92 12.34
N SER A 135 -2.59 -6.28 11.45
CA SER A 135 -2.63 -4.81 11.37
C SER A 135 -3.51 -4.21 12.46
N ALA A 136 -4.28 -5.05 13.17
CA ALA A 136 -5.10 -4.64 14.28
C ALA A 136 -4.19 -4.16 15.43
N PRO A 137 -4.47 -2.98 16.01
CA PRO A 137 -3.77 -2.54 17.20
C PRO A 137 -3.99 -3.57 18.32
N SER A 138 -2.96 -3.82 19.11
CA SER A 138 -3.11 -4.62 20.32
C SER A 138 -4.06 -3.86 21.26
N PRO A 139 -5.07 -4.49 21.87
CA PRO A 139 -5.98 -3.81 22.79
C PRO A 139 -5.25 -3.20 24.00
N LEU A 140 -4.06 -3.72 24.33
CA LEU A 140 -3.23 -3.23 25.43
C LEU A 140 -2.24 -2.13 25.00
N SER A 141 -2.10 -1.83 23.70
CA SER A 141 -1.12 -0.83 23.25
C SER A 141 -1.73 0.57 23.23
N VAL A 142 -1.21 1.45 24.08
CA VAL A 142 -1.52 2.88 24.06
C VAL A 142 -0.92 3.51 22.78
N PRO A 143 -1.71 4.25 21.98
CA PRO A 143 -1.19 4.88 20.77
C PRO A 143 -0.16 5.96 21.10
N LEU A 144 0.78 6.21 20.18
CA LEU A 144 1.77 7.27 20.36
C LEU A 144 1.13 8.65 20.42
N LEU A 145 0.17 8.89 19.52
CA LEU A 145 -0.58 10.14 19.41
C LEU A 145 -2.05 9.86 19.64
N VAL A 146 -2.69 10.65 20.51
CA VAL A 146 -4.14 10.65 20.75
C VAL A 146 -4.71 11.91 20.12
N ASN A 147 -5.88 11.76 19.49
CA ASN A 147 -6.62 12.89 18.96
C ASN A 147 -7.23 13.69 20.13
N VAL A 148 -6.81 14.94 20.29
CA VAL A 148 -7.29 15.88 21.32
C VAL A 148 -7.99 17.08 20.67
N THR A 149 -8.47 16.90 19.43
CA THR A 149 -9.23 17.93 18.73
C THR A 149 -10.45 18.30 19.57
N PRO A 150 -10.70 19.61 19.80
CA PRO A 150 -11.90 20.03 20.51
C PRO A 150 -13.15 19.60 19.72
N ASP A 151 -14.23 19.32 20.44
CA ASP A 151 -15.51 19.03 19.80
C ASP A 151 -15.98 20.24 18.97
N PRO A 152 -16.70 20.01 17.86
CA PRO A 152 -17.14 21.09 16.98
C PRO A 152 -18.09 22.03 17.74
N THR A 153 -17.74 23.31 17.77
CA THR A 153 -18.56 24.39 18.36
C THR A 153 -19.32 25.13 17.25
N PRO A 154 -20.43 25.84 17.56
CA PRO A 154 -21.14 26.63 16.55
C PRO A 154 -20.25 27.68 15.86
N GLU A 155 -19.28 28.24 16.58
CA GLU A 155 -18.28 29.19 16.06
C GLU A 155 -17.27 28.50 15.13
N ASN A 156 -16.96 27.23 15.37
CA ASN A 156 -16.02 26.45 14.57
C ASN A 156 -16.55 25.04 14.28
N PRO A 157 -17.40 24.87 13.25
CA PRO A 157 -18.04 23.60 12.96
C PRO A 157 -17.07 22.53 12.45
N ASN A 158 -15.86 22.92 12.03
CA ASN A 158 -14.84 22.00 11.51
C ASN A 158 -13.47 22.34 12.13
N PRO A 159 -13.27 22.04 13.42
CA PRO A 159 -11.99 22.31 14.07
C PRO A 159 -10.87 21.51 13.37
N LYS A 160 -9.72 22.17 13.18
CA LYS A 160 -8.54 21.50 12.64
C LYS A 160 -8.09 20.41 13.61
N PRO A 161 -7.66 19.24 13.11
CA PRO A 161 -7.25 18.17 13.98
C PRO A 161 -6.05 18.60 14.83
N VAL A 162 -6.05 18.22 16.11
CA VAL A 162 -4.94 18.44 17.05
C VAL A 162 -4.60 17.12 17.72
N TYR A 163 -3.30 16.82 17.81
CA TYR A 163 -2.80 15.58 18.41
C TYR A 163 -1.88 15.89 19.57
N ALA A 164 -1.97 15.07 20.63
CA ALA A 164 -1.06 15.11 21.77
C ALA A 164 -0.36 13.76 21.94
N ALA A 165 0.84 13.79 22.51
CA ALA A 165 1.60 12.59 22.85
C ALA A 165 0.99 11.93 24.09
N ALA A 166 0.69 10.63 24.01
CA ALA A 166 0.06 9.93 25.14
C ALA A 166 1.03 9.63 26.30
N HIS A 167 2.30 9.35 25.98
CA HIS A 167 3.27 8.79 26.94
C HIS A 167 4.71 9.26 26.70
N ARG A 168 4.92 10.29 25.86
CA ARG A 168 6.26 10.82 25.56
C ARG A 168 6.30 12.31 25.86
N PRO A 169 7.45 12.81 26.35
CA PRO A 169 8.71 12.09 26.65
C PRO A 169 8.62 11.16 27.87
N ARG A 170 9.39 10.06 27.88
CA ARG A 170 9.45 9.15 29.04
C ARG A 170 10.39 9.69 30.12
N PRO A 171 10.09 9.57 31.41
CA PRO A 171 11.03 9.93 32.47
C PRO A 171 12.27 9.03 32.45
N LEU A 172 13.38 9.49 33.04
CA LEU A 172 14.64 8.74 33.09
C LEU A 172 14.49 7.39 33.84
N SER A 173 13.59 7.32 34.82
CA SER A 173 13.28 6.11 35.60
C SER A 173 12.68 4.98 34.77
N GLU A 174 11.99 5.29 33.67
CA GLU A 174 11.42 4.29 32.76
C GLU A 174 12.42 3.83 31.69
N LEU A 175 13.55 4.52 31.54
CA LEU A 175 14.59 4.10 30.62
C LEU A 175 15.41 2.96 31.25
N PRO A 176 15.94 2.02 30.43
CA PRO A 176 16.80 0.97 30.94
C PRO A 176 17.98 1.57 31.72
N PRO A 177 18.38 0.98 32.86
CA PRO A 177 19.45 1.54 33.69
C PRO A 177 20.74 1.69 32.87
N GLY A 178 21.34 2.88 32.92
CA GLY A 178 22.55 3.21 32.15
C GLY A 178 22.34 3.51 30.66
N ALA A 179 21.12 3.41 30.14
CA ALA A 179 20.82 3.78 28.76
C ALA A 179 20.83 5.31 28.57
N THR A 180 21.36 5.77 27.45
CA THR A 180 21.26 7.18 27.04
C THR A 180 19.96 7.41 26.29
N ARG A 181 19.27 8.52 26.60
CA ARG A 181 18.06 8.92 25.89
C ARG A 181 18.35 9.09 24.40
N LYS A 182 17.60 8.35 23.58
CA LYS A 182 17.67 8.44 22.12
C LYS A 182 16.57 9.38 21.63
N ILE A 183 16.98 10.49 21.02
CA ILE A 183 16.05 11.43 20.39
C ILE A 183 15.46 10.76 19.13
N PRO A 184 14.11 10.61 19.05
CA PRO A 184 13.47 10.07 17.86
C PRO A 184 13.77 10.91 16.61
N LYS A 185 13.82 10.25 15.45
CA LYS A 185 14.04 10.93 14.17
C LYS A 185 12.73 11.14 13.45
N PHE A 186 12.38 12.40 13.22
CA PHE A 186 11.29 12.77 12.31
C PHE A 186 11.68 12.43 10.87
N ASP A 187 10.77 11.82 10.13
CA ASP A 187 10.90 11.60 8.70
C ASP A 187 9.51 11.72 8.05
N ILE A 188 9.48 11.90 6.74
CA ILE A 188 8.23 12.00 5.98
C ILE A 188 8.27 10.92 4.89
N ALA A 189 7.27 10.04 4.89
CA ALA A 189 7.11 9.01 3.86
C ALA A 189 5.95 9.43 2.93
N SER A 190 6.28 10.02 1.78
CA SER A 190 5.31 10.71 0.91
C SER A 190 4.65 11.86 1.65
N ASP A 191 3.38 11.73 2.05
CA ASP A 191 2.65 12.75 2.83
C ASP A 191 2.34 12.30 4.26
N PHE A 192 2.88 11.16 4.70
CA PHE A 192 2.65 10.64 6.04
C PHE A 192 3.86 10.94 6.94
N PRO A 193 3.72 11.76 8.00
CA PRO A 193 4.81 11.97 8.95
C PRO A 193 5.03 10.69 9.75
N ILE A 194 6.29 10.37 9.99
CA ILE A 194 6.69 9.20 10.75
C ILE A 194 7.74 9.59 11.79
N LEU A 195 7.56 9.05 12.99
CA LEU A 195 8.54 9.15 14.06
C LEU A 195 9.31 7.83 14.16
N ARG A 196 10.59 7.84 13.78
CA ARG A 196 11.45 6.66 13.89
C ARG A 196 12.08 6.62 15.29
N LEU A 197 11.60 5.69 16.10
CA LEU A 197 12.14 5.42 17.44
C LEU A 197 13.47 4.64 17.36
N ASP A 198 13.52 3.61 16.49
CA ASP A 198 14.68 2.72 16.34
C ASP A 198 15.10 2.53 14.88
N LYS A 199 16.31 1.99 14.68
CA LYS A 199 16.83 1.52 13.39
C LYS A 199 17.21 0.03 13.52
N PRO A 200 16.85 -0.84 12.56
CA PRO A 200 16.10 -0.59 11.32
C PRO A 200 14.61 -0.27 11.57
N GLN A 201 13.91 0.27 10.56
CA GLN A 201 12.48 0.55 10.65
C GLN A 201 11.68 -0.75 10.86
N PRO A 202 10.69 -0.80 11.77
CA PRO A 202 9.91 -2.00 11.99
C PRO A 202 9.11 -2.39 10.72
N PRO A 203 9.07 -3.68 10.34
CA PRO A 203 8.43 -4.14 9.11
C PRO A 203 6.92 -3.86 9.08
N VAL A 204 6.26 -3.85 10.25
CA VAL A 204 4.84 -3.48 10.38
C VAL A 204 4.61 -2.05 9.91
N LEU A 205 5.42 -1.10 10.38
CA LEU A 205 5.31 0.30 10.01
C LEU A 205 5.53 0.47 8.50
N SER A 206 6.59 -0.14 7.95
CA SER A 206 6.84 -0.11 6.50
C SER A 206 5.67 -0.67 5.69
N ARG A 207 5.03 -1.76 6.14
CA ARG A 207 3.84 -2.33 5.49
C ARG A 207 2.65 -1.38 5.56
N VAL A 208 2.34 -0.83 6.73
CA VAL A 208 1.21 0.09 6.93
C VAL A 208 1.40 1.38 6.11
N LEU A 209 2.61 1.93 6.08
CA LEU A 209 2.92 3.10 5.26
C LEU A 209 2.72 2.81 3.77
N ARG A 210 3.23 1.69 3.26
CA ARG A 210 2.99 1.27 1.87
C ARG A 210 1.49 1.16 1.58
N GLN A 211 0.72 0.53 2.46
CA GLN A 211 -0.73 0.42 2.28
C GLN A 211 -1.43 1.78 2.26
N LYS A 212 -1.03 2.72 3.14
CA LYS A 212 -1.58 4.08 3.16
C LYS A 212 -1.22 4.88 1.90
N ILE A 213 0.04 4.81 1.46
CA ILE A 213 0.51 5.45 0.23
C ILE A 213 -0.26 4.94 -0.99
N VAL A 214 -0.39 3.60 -1.13
CA VAL A 214 -1.15 3.00 -2.23
C VAL A 214 -2.61 3.44 -2.21
N LYS A 215 -3.29 3.37 -1.07
CA LYS A 215 -4.71 3.81 -0.95
C LYS A 215 -4.91 5.30 -1.25
N ARG A 216 -3.93 6.14 -0.93
CA ARG A 216 -3.99 7.56 -1.25
C ARG A 216 -3.77 7.77 -2.75
N GLN A 217 -2.80 7.09 -3.33
CA GLN A 217 -2.56 7.14 -4.77
C GLN A 217 -3.78 6.65 -5.57
N GLU A 218 -4.42 5.56 -5.15
CA GLU A 218 -5.65 5.06 -5.75
C GLU A 218 -6.77 6.10 -5.75
N ARG A 219 -6.93 6.86 -4.66
CA ARG A 219 -7.91 7.95 -4.59
C ARG A 219 -7.57 9.13 -5.48
N ILE A 220 -6.30 9.54 -5.50
CA ILE A 220 -5.84 10.61 -6.41
C ILE A 220 -6.08 10.19 -7.86
N THR A 221 -5.66 8.98 -8.24
CA THR A 221 -5.87 8.45 -9.58
C THR A 221 -7.36 8.35 -9.92
N LYS A 222 -8.23 7.96 -8.97
CA LYS A 222 -9.68 7.92 -9.20
C LYS A 222 -10.28 9.31 -9.35
N VAL A 223 -9.81 10.32 -8.61
CA VAL A 223 -10.24 11.72 -8.83
C VAL A 223 -9.86 12.17 -10.23
N MET A 224 -8.62 11.89 -10.66
CA MET A 224 -8.17 12.26 -12.01
C MET A 224 -8.96 11.53 -13.09
N SER A 225 -9.19 10.22 -12.97
CA SER A 225 -9.98 9.46 -13.95
C SER A 225 -11.43 9.94 -14.03
N ILE A 226 -12.03 10.32 -12.89
CA ILE A 226 -13.37 10.91 -12.90
C ILE A 226 -13.37 12.22 -13.68
N ILE A 227 -12.40 13.09 -13.44
CA ILE A 227 -12.36 14.42 -14.07
C ILE A 227 -12.06 14.33 -15.57
N GLU A 228 -11.11 13.48 -15.96
CA GLU A 228 -10.61 13.37 -17.34
C GLU A 228 -11.52 12.52 -18.22
N ASP A 229 -11.98 11.36 -17.72
CA ASP A 229 -12.70 10.38 -18.53
C ASP A 229 -14.21 10.41 -18.27
N GLU A 230 -14.62 10.31 -17.00
CA GLU A 230 -16.03 10.06 -16.66
C GLU A 230 -16.89 11.35 -16.75
N LEU A 231 -16.34 12.51 -16.41
CA LEU A 231 -17.09 13.77 -16.36
C LEU A 231 -17.55 14.28 -17.74
N PRO A 232 -16.75 14.15 -18.83
CA PRO A 232 -17.26 14.36 -20.18
C PRO A 232 -18.40 13.41 -20.54
N GLU A 233 -18.25 12.10 -20.28
CA GLU A 233 -19.28 11.10 -20.57
C GLU A 233 -20.61 11.43 -19.85
N TRP A 234 -20.54 11.90 -18.60
CA TRP A 234 -21.73 12.30 -17.85
C TRP A 234 -22.40 13.55 -18.40
N ALA A 235 -21.62 14.48 -18.97
CA ALA A 235 -22.17 15.65 -19.63
C ALA A 235 -22.93 15.29 -20.91
N ASP A 236 -22.45 14.27 -21.62
CA ASP A 236 -23.12 13.72 -22.80
C ASP A 236 -24.41 13.00 -22.40
N GLU A 237 -24.43 12.28 -21.27
CA GLU A 237 -25.65 11.67 -20.72
C GLU A 237 -26.68 12.74 -20.35
N ASP A 238 -26.29 13.81 -19.65
CA ASP A 238 -27.21 14.93 -19.34
C ASP A 238 -27.74 15.60 -20.62
N ALA A 239 -26.93 15.66 -21.67
CA ALA A 239 -27.36 16.20 -22.96
C ALA A 239 -28.35 15.26 -23.66
N TRP A 240 -28.12 13.95 -23.56
CA TRP A 240 -29.04 12.94 -24.06
C TRP A 240 -30.37 12.96 -23.32
N GLU A 241 -30.38 13.04 -21.98
CA GLU A 241 -31.60 13.15 -21.17
C GLU A 241 -32.43 14.38 -21.56
N ARG A 242 -31.78 15.53 -21.78
CA ARG A 242 -32.44 16.75 -22.30
C ARG A 242 -33.04 16.53 -23.68
N ASN A 243 -32.29 15.94 -24.61
CA ASN A 243 -32.80 15.66 -25.95
C ASN A 243 -33.99 14.68 -25.93
N VAL A 244 -33.97 13.69 -25.03
CA VAL A 244 -35.09 12.75 -24.85
C VAL A 244 -36.30 13.46 -24.27
N ALA A 245 -36.12 14.33 -23.27
CA ALA A 245 -37.19 15.15 -22.71
C ALA A 245 -37.83 16.04 -23.79
N ASP A 246 -37.02 16.73 -24.59
CA ASP A 246 -37.49 17.58 -25.70
C ASP A 246 -38.29 16.78 -26.75
N LEU A 247 -37.87 15.55 -27.06
CA LEU A 247 -38.59 14.67 -27.99
C LEU A 247 -39.92 14.18 -27.40
N MET A 248 -39.92 13.81 -26.12
CA MET A 248 -41.12 13.38 -25.41
C MET A 248 -42.16 14.52 -25.33
N GLU A 249 -41.73 15.75 -25.07
CA GLU A 249 -42.60 16.93 -25.04
C GLU A 249 -43.23 17.21 -26.41
N LYS A 250 -42.46 17.09 -27.49
CA LYS A 250 -42.96 17.21 -28.87
C LYS A 250 -43.99 16.13 -29.20
N GLU A 251 -43.69 14.86 -28.92
CA GLU A 251 -44.63 13.76 -29.14
C GLU A 251 -45.93 13.95 -28.33
N TRP A 252 -45.80 14.43 -27.09
CA TRP A 252 -46.96 14.68 -26.23
C TRP A 252 -47.84 15.80 -26.78
N THR A 253 -47.24 16.90 -27.22
CA THR A 253 -47.93 18.03 -27.86
C THR A 253 -48.62 17.61 -29.17
N GLU A 254 -47.97 16.78 -29.98
CA GLU A 254 -48.55 16.24 -31.22
C GLU A 254 -49.75 15.33 -30.93
N ARG A 255 -49.72 14.52 -29.86
CA ARG A 255 -50.83 13.63 -29.48
C ARG A 255 -52.03 14.36 -28.90
N GLN A 256 -51.83 15.45 -28.14
CA GLN A 256 -52.93 16.27 -27.62
C GLN A 256 -53.78 16.94 -28.72
N CYS A 257 -53.24 17.09 -29.93
CA CYS A 257 -53.99 17.61 -31.07
C CYS A 257 -55.03 16.63 -31.65
N VAL A 258 -55.17 15.40 -31.12
CA VAL A 258 -56.00 14.33 -31.70
C VAL A 258 -57.00 13.77 -30.66
N ALA A 259 -58.25 14.28 -30.71
CA ALA A 259 -59.52 13.76 -30.17
C ALA A 259 -60.01 14.24 -28.76
N PRO A 260 -61.22 14.86 -28.63
CA PRO A 260 -61.53 15.70 -27.46
C PRO A 260 -62.19 15.02 -26.23
N HIS A 261 -62.55 13.73 -26.25
CA HIS A 261 -63.54 13.23 -25.26
C HIS A 261 -63.05 12.23 -24.19
N GLU A 262 -61.90 11.59 -24.33
CA GLU A 262 -61.44 10.54 -23.37
C GLU A 262 -60.13 10.90 -22.64
N GLN A 263 -59.57 12.09 -22.89
CA GLN A 263 -58.21 12.51 -22.48
C GLN A 263 -58.11 13.13 -21.08
N GLN A 264 -59.20 13.66 -20.53
CA GLN A 264 -59.16 14.55 -19.35
C GLN A 264 -58.70 13.89 -18.03
N ILE A 265 -58.86 12.56 -17.88
CA ILE A 265 -58.44 11.82 -16.67
C ILE A 265 -56.99 11.30 -16.80
N GLN A 266 -56.51 11.03 -18.03
CA GLN A 266 -55.12 10.60 -18.24
C GLN A 266 -54.15 11.78 -18.27
N GLU A 267 -54.59 12.94 -18.78
CA GLU A 267 -53.79 14.17 -18.79
C GLU A 267 -53.48 14.69 -17.39
N THR A 268 -54.42 14.65 -16.46
CA THR A 268 -54.20 15.15 -15.09
C THR A 268 -53.16 14.32 -14.32
N VAL A 269 -53.14 12.99 -14.52
CA VAL A 269 -52.13 12.11 -13.90
C VAL A 269 -50.78 12.24 -14.60
N ALA A 270 -50.75 12.33 -15.93
CA ALA A 270 -49.51 12.51 -16.69
C ALA A 270 -48.84 13.86 -16.38
N GLN A 271 -49.63 14.93 -16.29
CA GLN A 271 -49.17 16.28 -15.99
C GLN A 271 -48.64 16.39 -14.56
N ALA A 272 -49.32 15.77 -13.58
CA ALA A 272 -48.82 15.71 -12.20
C ALA A 272 -47.51 14.90 -12.07
N ILE A 273 -47.33 13.82 -12.84
CA ILE A 273 -46.07 13.06 -12.88
C ILE A 273 -44.96 13.90 -13.52
N TRP A 274 -45.29 14.68 -14.55
CA TRP A 274 -44.34 15.51 -15.28
C TRP A 274 -43.88 16.73 -14.47
N GLU A 275 -44.80 17.44 -13.81
CA GLU A 275 -44.47 18.56 -12.89
C GLU A 275 -43.60 18.07 -11.73
N HIS A 276 -43.92 16.91 -11.15
CA HIS A 276 -43.16 16.35 -10.04
C HIS A 276 -41.77 15.80 -10.47
N GLN A 277 -41.59 15.42 -11.74
CA GLN A 277 -40.29 15.07 -12.33
C GLN A 277 -39.49 16.31 -12.72
N ALA A 278 -40.12 17.36 -13.26
CA ALA A 278 -39.48 18.62 -13.64
C ALA A 278 -38.92 19.35 -12.41
N GLU A 279 -39.65 19.40 -11.30
CA GLU A 279 -39.14 19.93 -10.03
C GLU A 279 -37.95 19.13 -9.47
N GLN A 280 -37.83 17.83 -9.78
CA GLN A 280 -36.68 17.02 -9.38
C GLN A 280 -35.48 17.14 -10.33
N GLN A 281 -35.72 17.49 -11.61
CA GLN A 281 -34.68 17.60 -12.63
C GLN A 281 -33.86 18.89 -12.51
N ASP A 282 -34.46 20.00 -12.08
CA ASP A 282 -33.75 21.28 -11.91
C ASP A 282 -32.70 21.24 -10.78
N GLU A 283 -32.82 20.31 -9.83
CA GLU A 283 -31.86 20.21 -8.72
C GLU A 283 -30.71 19.20 -8.94
N ASN A 284 -30.80 18.28 -9.91
CA ASN A 284 -29.86 17.15 -10.00
C ASN A 284 -29.49 16.72 -11.42
N VAL A 285 -28.84 17.60 -12.19
CA VAL A 285 -28.06 17.19 -13.37
C VAL A 285 -27.11 16.05 -12.96
N TYR A 286 -27.17 14.89 -13.64
CA TYR A 286 -26.46 13.67 -13.24
C TYR A 286 -24.97 13.92 -13.06
N LYS A 287 -24.35 14.66 -13.98
CA LYS A 287 -22.96 15.15 -13.83
C LYS A 287 -22.73 15.94 -12.55
N GLN A 288 -23.64 16.85 -12.19
CA GLN A 288 -23.48 17.71 -11.02
C GLN A 288 -23.54 16.89 -9.72
N THR A 289 -24.46 15.93 -9.65
CA THR A 289 -24.60 15.01 -8.51
C THR A 289 -23.34 14.16 -8.36
N LEU A 290 -22.85 13.57 -9.44
CA LEU A 290 -21.62 12.77 -9.39
C LEU A 290 -20.37 13.60 -9.11
N TYR A 291 -20.30 14.83 -9.62
CA TYR A 291 -19.20 15.73 -9.28
C TYR A 291 -19.20 16.08 -7.77
N LYS A 292 -20.37 16.41 -7.21
CA LYS A 292 -20.53 16.72 -5.79
C LYS A 292 -20.22 15.51 -4.89
N HIS A 293 -20.78 14.34 -5.20
CA HIS A 293 -20.64 13.15 -4.36
C HIS A 293 -19.36 12.34 -4.62
N GLY A 294 -18.79 12.44 -5.83
CA GLY A 294 -17.55 11.78 -6.22
C GLY A 294 -16.34 12.66 -5.99
N VAL A 295 -16.17 13.68 -6.84
CA VAL A 295 -14.96 14.53 -6.87
C VAL A 295 -14.82 15.37 -5.60
N LEU A 296 -15.84 16.15 -5.24
CA LEU A 296 -15.75 17.04 -4.07
C LEU A 296 -15.62 16.25 -2.76
N TRP A 297 -16.32 15.11 -2.65
CA TRP A 297 -16.17 14.22 -1.50
C TRP A 297 -14.76 13.63 -1.41
N LEU A 298 -14.22 13.08 -2.50
CA LEU A 298 -12.86 12.52 -2.52
C LEU A 298 -11.81 13.60 -2.19
N ASN A 299 -11.94 14.79 -2.76
CA ASN A 299 -11.07 15.93 -2.45
C ASN A 299 -11.19 16.33 -0.97
N ARG A 300 -12.40 16.38 -0.41
CA ARG A 300 -12.61 16.64 1.02
C ARG A 300 -11.93 15.58 1.88
N VAL A 301 -12.02 14.31 1.51
CA VAL A 301 -11.33 13.21 2.21
C VAL A 301 -9.81 13.39 2.13
N LEU A 302 -9.26 13.70 0.95
CA LEU A 302 -7.82 13.94 0.77
C LEU A 302 -7.32 15.16 1.55
N SER A 303 -8.10 16.25 1.60
CA SER A 303 -7.79 17.44 2.39
C SER A 303 -7.80 17.13 3.88
N ARG A 304 -8.83 16.44 4.38
CA ARG A 304 -8.89 16.00 5.78
C ARG A 304 -7.69 15.14 6.15
N GLU A 305 -7.29 14.20 5.29
CA GLU A 305 -6.10 13.38 5.54
C GLU A 305 -4.81 14.19 5.59
N ARG A 306 -4.69 15.21 4.73
CA ARG A 306 -3.55 16.13 4.74
C ARG A 306 -3.51 16.94 6.04
N ASP A 307 -4.64 17.50 6.45
CA ASP A 307 -4.73 18.27 7.70
C ASP A 307 -4.37 17.38 8.91
N ASP A 308 -4.86 16.15 8.91
CA ASP A 308 -4.52 15.12 9.90
C ASP A 308 -3.02 14.81 9.93
N ALA A 309 -2.38 14.74 8.75
CA ALA A 309 -0.94 14.52 8.63
C ALA A 309 -0.14 15.72 9.15
N VAL A 310 -0.55 16.95 8.83
CA VAL A 310 0.11 18.17 9.34
C VAL A 310 0.01 18.22 10.87
N ALA A 311 -1.18 18.01 11.42
CA ALA A 311 -1.38 18.02 12.86
C ALA A 311 -0.56 16.95 13.61
N ARG A 312 -0.46 15.74 13.05
CA ARG A 312 0.40 14.68 13.59
C ARG A 312 1.88 15.07 13.51
N ALA A 313 2.30 15.73 12.43
CA ALA A 313 3.68 16.18 12.26
C ALA A 313 4.06 17.22 13.32
N ASP A 314 3.16 18.16 13.61
CA ASP A 314 3.38 19.18 14.63
C ASP A 314 3.47 18.56 16.03
N ALA A 315 2.57 17.64 16.37
CA ALA A 315 2.66 16.88 17.61
C ALA A 315 3.99 16.11 17.74
N MET A 316 4.47 15.48 16.66
CA MET A 316 5.76 14.79 16.64
C MET A 316 6.95 15.74 16.82
N ARG A 317 6.87 16.98 16.34
CA ARG A 317 7.91 17.99 16.53
C ARG A 317 8.01 18.42 17.99
N VAL A 318 6.88 18.60 18.65
CA VAL A 318 6.81 18.89 20.09
C VAL A 318 7.52 17.78 20.89
N ILE A 319 7.18 16.52 20.63
CA ILE A 319 7.86 15.36 21.27
C ILE A 319 9.37 15.43 21.09
N ILE A 320 9.87 15.74 19.88
CA ILE A 320 11.30 15.80 19.62
C ILE A 320 11.98 16.95 20.37
N ALA A 321 11.32 18.11 20.45
CA ALA A 321 11.84 19.26 21.19
C ALA A 321 11.97 18.94 22.69
N GLU A 322 10.94 18.32 23.27
CA GLU A 322 10.92 17.90 24.67
C GLU A 322 11.97 16.81 24.96
N GLU A 323 12.07 15.78 24.10
CA GLU A 323 13.08 14.72 24.24
C GLU A 323 14.51 15.28 24.10
N LYS A 324 14.74 16.29 23.25
CA LYS A 324 16.03 16.99 23.13
C LYS A 324 16.37 17.77 24.40
N ALA A 325 15.42 18.55 24.92
CA ALA A 325 15.62 19.34 26.12
C ALA A 325 15.95 18.45 27.33
N LEU A 326 15.25 17.31 27.47
CA LEU A 326 15.55 16.33 28.51
C LEU A 326 16.92 15.66 28.29
N ALA A 327 17.25 15.29 27.05
CA ALA A 327 18.55 14.70 26.74
C ALA A 327 19.73 15.64 27.05
N GLU A 328 19.54 16.95 26.87
CA GLU A 328 20.54 17.97 27.23
C GLU A 328 20.68 18.07 28.75
N LYS A 329 19.58 18.14 29.51
CA LYS A 329 19.61 18.12 30.99
C LYS A 329 20.34 16.89 31.52
N GLU A 330 19.97 15.70 31.05
CA GLU A 330 20.62 14.44 31.44
C GLU A 330 22.09 14.35 31.01
N LYS A 331 22.46 15.02 29.90
CA LYS A 331 23.86 15.09 29.47
C LYS A 331 24.66 16.00 30.40
N HIS A 332 24.08 17.11 30.86
CA HIS A 332 24.70 18.00 31.85
C HIS A 332 24.85 17.31 33.21
N GLU A 333 23.80 16.64 33.71
CA GLU A 333 23.85 15.86 34.95
C GLU A 333 24.92 14.78 34.89
N ARG A 334 24.95 13.96 33.83
CA ARG A 334 26.00 12.94 33.67
C ARG A 334 27.40 13.54 33.50
N ALA A 335 27.52 14.75 32.94
CA ALA A 335 28.81 15.42 32.85
C ALA A 335 29.26 15.91 34.24
N ALA A 336 28.34 16.43 35.05
CA ALA A 336 28.60 16.80 36.44
C ALA A 336 28.96 15.56 37.29
N GLU A 337 28.19 14.47 37.21
CA GLU A 337 28.50 13.21 37.90
C GLU A 337 29.87 12.65 37.49
N ARG A 338 30.17 12.61 36.18
CA ARG A 338 31.49 12.18 35.70
C ARG A 338 32.60 13.09 36.23
N ARG A 339 32.34 14.40 36.32
CA ARG A 339 33.28 15.36 36.87
C ARG A 339 33.49 15.11 38.37
N CYS A 340 32.44 15.00 39.17
CA CYS A 340 32.54 14.70 40.60
C CYS A 340 33.27 13.38 40.86
N ARG A 341 32.93 12.30 40.14
CA ARG A 341 33.64 11.00 40.26
C ARG A 341 35.11 11.10 39.87
N TRP A 342 35.42 11.93 38.87
CA TRP A 342 36.80 12.17 38.46
C TRP A 342 37.56 12.99 39.50
N GLU A 343 36.95 14.03 40.07
CA GLU A 343 37.50 14.85 41.15
C GLU A 343 37.74 14.03 42.42
N GLU A 344 36.79 13.16 42.80
CA GLU A 344 36.92 12.21 43.92
C GLU A 344 38.09 11.25 43.70
N LYS A 345 38.16 10.63 42.51
CA LYS A 345 39.28 9.74 42.15
C LYS A 345 40.63 10.48 42.12
N MET A 346 40.66 11.72 41.67
CA MET A 346 41.88 12.54 41.67
C MET A 346 42.32 12.90 43.09
N ARG A 347 41.35 13.21 43.96
CA ARG A 347 41.58 13.46 45.39
C ARG A 347 42.14 12.23 46.09
N GLU A 348 41.63 11.03 45.79
CA GLU A 348 42.15 9.76 46.32
C GLU A 348 43.59 9.48 45.86
N LEU A 349 43.92 9.77 44.59
CA LEU A 349 45.23 9.43 44.01
C LEU A 349 46.34 10.44 44.33
N HIS A 350 46.02 11.72 44.38
CA HIS A 350 47.01 12.81 44.46
C HIS A 350 46.87 13.67 45.73
N GLY A 351 45.93 13.34 46.62
CA GLY A 351 45.66 14.12 47.83
C GLY A 351 45.05 15.49 47.53
N GLU A 352 45.11 16.40 48.49
CA GLU A 352 44.49 17.74 48.40
C GLU A 352 45.14 18.66 47.34
N GLY A 353 46.37 18.36 46.91
CA GLY A 353 47.10 19.12 45.88
C GLY A 353 46.79 18.75 44.43
N TRP A 354 45.81 17.87 44.17
CA TRP A 354 45.53 17.34 42.84
C TRP A 354 45.15 18.41 41.80
N GLU A 355 44.52 19.51 42.23
CA GLU A 355 44.14 20.60 41.33
C GLU A 355 45.38 21.25 40.70
N GLN A 356 46.42 21.48 41.52
CA GLN A 356 47.68 22.07 41.06
C GLN A 356 48.42 21.13 40.10
N THR A 357 48.40 19.82 40.34
CA THR A 357 49.06 18.85 39.45
C THR A 357 48.36 18.75 38.11
N VAL A 358 47.02 18.76 38.07
CA VAL A 358 46.24 18.80 36.82
C VAL A 358 46.44 20.12 36.09
N GLU A 359 46.47 21.25 36.79
CA GLU A 359 46.72 22.55 36.17
C GLU A 359 48.13 22.64 35.57
N GLN A 360 49.16 22.18 36.29
CA GLN A 360 50.53 22.08 35.78
C GLN A 360 50.62 21.17 34.57
N ALA A 361 49.96 20.00 34.59
CA ALA A 361 49.91 19.08 33.46
C ALA A 361 49.19 19.68 32.25
N ASN A 362 48.06 20.37 32.46
CA ASN A 362 47.32 21.07 31.41
C ASN A 362 48.13 22.25 30.83
N ALA A 363 48.82 23.01 31.68
CA ALA A 363 49.71 24.09 31.25
C ALA A 363 50.90 23.55 30.45
N ALA A 364 51.51 22.44 30.90
CA ALA A 364 52.55 21.75 30.16
C ALA A 364 52.04 21.25 28.80
N HIS A 365 50.84 20.65 28.74
CA HIS A 365 50.24 20.22 27.48
C HIS A 365 49.92 21.41 26.56
N ARG A 366 49.40 22.53 27.09
CA ARG A 366 49.20 23.76 26.30
C ARG A 366 50.51 24.27 25.72
N ARG A 367 51.56 24.38 26.53
CA ARG A 367 52.92 24.75 26.08
C ARG A 367 53.45 23.78 25.03
N GLU A 368 53.26 22.48 25.19
CA GLU A 368 53.68 21.47 24.20
C GLU A 368 52.90 21.60 22.88
N LYS A 369 51.59 21.88 22.94
CA LYS A 369 50.75 22.14 21.75
C LYS A 369 51.15 23.42 21.03
N GLU A 370 51.55 24.45 21.77
CA GLU A 370 52.05 25.71 21.22
C GLU A 370 53.47 25.56 20.66
N ALA A 371 54.33 24.77 21.30
CA ALA A 371 55.69 24.48 20.88
C ALA A 371 55.77 23.52 19.68
N LYS A 372 54.79 22.63 19.51
CA LYS A 372 54.68 21.83 18.28
C LYS A 372 54.36 22.77 17.11
N PRO A 373 55.29 22.98 16.17
CA PRO A 373 55.04 23.86 15.03
C PRO A 373 53.79 23.37 14.30
N ARG A 374 52.93 24.30 13.88
CA ARG A 374 51.68 24.07 13.13
C ARG A 374 51.92 23.47 11.74
N ARG A 375 52.73 22.41 11.62
CA ARG A 375 53.08 21.73 10.36
C ARG A 375 51.85 21.30 9.54
N LYS A 376 50.69 21.05 10.19
CA LYS A 376 49.43 20.77 9.50
C LYS A 376 48.71 22.02 8.98
N GLY A 377 48.76 23.15 9.69
CA GLY A 377 48.18 24.41 9.20
C GLY A 377 48.94 24.90 7.97
N ASP A 378 50.27 24.89 8.05
CA ASP A 378 51.13 25.28 6.94
C ASP A 378 50.98 24.33 5.73
N ALA A 379 50.76 23.04 5.95
CA ALA A 379 50.50 22.09 4.87
C ALA A 379 49.14 22.32 4.19
N ILE A 380 48.07 22.57 4.97
CA ILE A 380 46.73 22.85 4.44
C ILE A 380 46.72 24.20 3.70
N ASP A 381 47.39 25.22 4.23
CA ASP A 381 47.49 26.53 3.56
C ASP A 381 48.36 26.45 2.29
N LYS A 382 49.41 25.63 2.29
CA LYS A 382 50.20 25.34 1.08
C LYS A 382 49.41 24.57 0.04
N GLU A 383 48.55 23.63 0.46
CA GLU A 383 47.65 22.89 -0.42
C GLU A 383 46.52 23.78 -0.99
N ARG A 384 45.96 24.69 -0.16
CA ARG A 384 45.00 25.72 -0.61
C ARG A 384 45.63 26.67 -1.63
N ARG A 385 46.84 27.16 -1.38
CA ARG A 385 47.59 28.00 -2.33
C ARG A 385 47.88 27.25 -3.63
N ALA A 386 48.30 25.98 -3.55
CA ALA A 386 48.51 25.14 -4.73
C ALA A 386 47.22 24.84 -5.51
N ALA A 387 46.08 24.72 -4.83
CA ALA A 387 44.78 24.55 -5.47
C ALA A 387 44.32 25.86 -6.16
N GLN A 388 44.56 27.02 -5.53
CA GLN A 388 44.31 28.34 -6.12
C GLN A 388 45.14 28.56 -7.39
N THR A 389 46.45 28.30 -7.36
CA THR A 389 47.31 28.46 -8.53
C THR A 389 46.95 27.49 -9.65
N LYS A 390 46.58 26.24 -9.33
CA LYS A 390 46.03 25.29 -10.32
C LYS A 390 44.70 25.78 -10.91
N GLY A 391 43.85 26.41 -10.11
CA GLY A 391 42.59 27.01 -10.56
C GLY A 391 42.81 28.18 -11.51
N GLU A 392 43.75 29.07 -11.20
CA GLU A 392 44.13 30.19 -12.05
C GLU A 392 44.79 29.74 -13.35
N ALA A 393 45.69 28.75 -13.31
CA ALA A 393 46.30 28.18 -14.51
C ALA A 393 45.24 27.56 -15.45
N LYS A 394 44.25 26.84 -14.89
CA LYS A 394 43.12 26.31 -15.67
C LYS A 394 42.28 27.43 -16.29
N ARG A 395 42.00 28.51 -15.55
CA ARG A 395 41.26 29.67 -16.08
C ARG A 395 42.01 30.33 -17.23
N LYS A 396 43.32 30.56 -17.10
CA LYS A 396 44.16 31.09 -18.18
C LYS A 396 44.18 30.18 -19.40
N ALA A 397 44.30 28.86 -19.21
CA ALA A 397 44.27 27.90 -20.31
C ALA A 397 42.92 27.87 -21.05
N VAL A 398 41.80 27.98 -20.31
CA VAL A 398 40.47 28.10 -20.92
C VAL A 398 40.31 29.42 -21.67
N GLU A 399 40.81 30.52 -21.11
CA GLU A 399 40.79 31.83 -21.78
C GLU A 399 41.63 31.83 -23.07
N GLU A 400 42.78 31.17 -23.06
CA GLU A 400 43.65 30.98 -24.22
C GLU A 400 43.01 30.07 -25.27
N GLN A 401 42.36 28.98 -24.84
CA GLN A 401 41.53 28.14 -25.72
C GLN A 401 40.35 28.89 -26.33
N MET A 402 39.77 29.88 -25.64
CA MET A 402 38.70 30.72 -26.20
C MET A 402 39.23 31.80 -27.16
N LYS A 403 40.49 32.22 -27.03
CA LYS A 403 41.14 33.14 -27.99
C LYS A 403 41.52 32.45 -29.30
N ALA A 404 41.81 31.15 -29.29
CA ALA A 404 42.14 30.37 -30.49
C ALA A 404 41.02 30.36 -31.58
N PRO A 405 39.72 30.17 -31.28
CA PRO A 405 38.65 30.25 -32.29
C PRO A 405 38.45 31.65 -32.87
N LEU A 406 38.77 32.72 -32.13
CA LEU A 406 38.68 34.09 -32.64
C LEU A 406 39.80 34.40 -33.66
N ALA A 407 40.99 33.83 -33.48
CA ALA A 407 42.06 33.90 -34.48
C ALA A 407 41.71 33.12 -35.75
N TRP A 408 41.07 31.95 -35.61
CA TRP A 408 40.61 31.14 -36.74
C TRP A 408 39.44 31.77 -37.52
N GLN A 409 38.51 32.43 -36.82
CA GLN A 409 37.43 33.20 -37.47
C GLN A 409 37.95 34.41 -38.24
N LYS A 410 38.95 35.13 -37.72
CA LYS A 410 39.63 36.21 -38.48
C LYS A 410 40.34 35.69 -39.73
N ALA A 411 40.93 34.49 -39.68
CA ALA A 411 41.54 33.86 -40.86
C ALA A 411 40.49 33.42 -41.90
N LYS A 412 39.32 32.91 -41.47
CA LYS A 412 38.20 32.58 -42.37
C LYS A 412 37.55 33.80 -43.01
N GLY A 413 37.47 34.93 -42.30
CA GLY A 413 36.98 36.19 -42.87
C GLY A 413 37.81 36.65 -44.08
N LYS A 414 39.15 36.57 -43.98
CA LYS A 414 40.05 36.88 -45.10
C LYS A 414 39.93 35.90 -46.27
N ALA A 415 39.72 34.61 -46.01
CA ALA A 415 39.55 33.61 -47.07
C ALA A 415 38.18 33.69 -47.78
N ALA A 416 37.14 34.18 -47.09
CA ALA A 416 35.80 34.35 -47.67
C ALA A 416 35.70 35.59 -48.57
N GLU A 417 36.48 36.65 -48.31
CA GLU A 417 36.59 37.82 -49.19
C GLU A 417 37.25 37.49 -50.55
N GLU A 418 38.21 36.56 -50.58
CA GLU A 418 38.82 36.09 -51.85
C GLU A 418 37.91 35.15 -52.66
N PHE A 419 36.95 34.47 -52.03
CA PHE A 419 36.07 33.50 -52.72
C PHE A 419 34.76 34.12 -53.24
N GLY A 420 34.38 35.31 -52.76
CA GLY A 420 33.10 35.97 -53.06
C GLY A 420 32.96 36.62 -54.44
N GLN A 421 34.01 36.64 -55.28
CA GLN A 421 33.96 37.29 -56.61
C GLN A 421 33.61 36.37 -57.78
N LYS A 422 33.37 35.07 -57.57
CA LYS A 422 33.03 34.15 -58.67
C LYS A 422 31.73 33.39 -58.44
N ARG A 423 30.77 33.75 -59.30
CA ARG A 423 29.61 32.98 -59.81
C ARG A 423 28.26 33.29 -59.19
N ALA A 424 27.61 34.21 -59.90
CA ALA A 424 26.18 34.28 -60.10
C ALA A 424 25.61 33.02 -60.79
N ASN A 425 24.30 32.86 -60.56
CA ASN A 425 23.26 32.29 -61.43
C ASN A 425 22.65 30.92 -60.99
N PRO A 426 21.35 30.87 -60.65
CA PRO A 426 20.65 29.65 -60.25
C PRO A 426 19.79 29.07 -61.40
N LYS A 427 19.71 27.74 -61.49
CA LYS A 427 18.61 27.04 -62.17
C LYS A 427 18.25 25.77 -61.40
N GLN A 428 16.96 25.65 -61.10
CA GLN A 428 16.28 24.46 -60.56
C GLN A 428 16.12 23.35 -61.65
N PRO A 429 15.26 22.33 -61.46
CA PRO A 429 15.35 21.18 -60.56
C PRO A 429 15.27 19.85 -61.36
N GLY A 430 15.64 18.72 -60.77
CA GLY A 430 15.56 17.42 -61.47
C GLY A 430 15.31 16.25 -60.54
N LYS A 431 14.11 15.67 -60.67
CA LYS A 431 13.71 14.35 -60.15
C LYS A 431 14.65 13.26 -60.68
N THR A 432 14.98 12.25 -59.87
CA THR A 432 15.04 10.85 -60.32
C THR A 432 14.82 9.88 -59.14
N LYS A 433 14.03 8.85 -59.45
CA LYS A 433 13.94 7.57 -58.74
C LYS A 433 15.23 6.76 -58.97
N ASN A 434 15.51 5.83 -58.06
CA ASN A 434 16.18 4.52 -58.21
C ASN A 434 16.37 4.01 -56.77
N GLU A 435 15.68 2.98 -56.27
CA GLU A 435 15.68 1.57 -56.67
C GLU A 435 17.10 0.96 -56.73
N VAL A 436 17.22 -0.18 -56.04
CA VAL A 436 18.25 -1.23 -56.13
C VAL A 436 19.31 -1.31 -55.01
N SER A 437 19.46 -2.56 -54.58
CA SER A 437 20.59 -3.28 -53.98
C SER A 437 20.86 -3.16 -52.48
N GLU A 438 20.42 -4.21 -51.78
CA GLU A 438 21.26 -5.00 -50.90
C GLU A 438 22.69 -5.14 -51.45
N GLN A 439 23.69 -4.73 -50.66
CA GLN A 439 24.94 -5.48 -50.49
C GLN A 439 25.76 -4.90 -49.34
N GLU A 440 25.95 -5.77 -48.34
CA GLU A 440 27.21 -6.08 -47.66
C GLU A 440 28.07 -5.00 -46.93
N MET A 441 28.64 -5.51 -45.82
CA MET A 441 29.89 -5.15 -45.15
C MET A 441 29.85 -4.07 -44.08
N GLY A 442 30.30 -4.44 -42.88
CA GLY A 442 30.62 -3.46 -41.84
C GLY A 442 30.88 -4.01 -40.46
N LYS A 443 31.95 -4.80 -40.32
CA LYS A 443 32.55 -5.23 -39.04
C LYS A 443 32.64 -4.06 -38.04
N LYS A 444 32.15 -4.24 -36.81
CA LYS A 444 32.49 -3.39 -35.66
C LYS A 444 33.52 -4.11 -34.78
N PRO A 445 34.65 -3.47 -34.41
CA PRO A 445 35.48 -3.95 -33.33
C PRO A 445 34.89 -3.48 -32.00
N GLU A 446 34.66 -4.44 -31.10
CA GLU A 446 34.31 -4.19 -29.70
C GLU A 446 35.61 -4.29 -28.90
N GLU A 447 36.22 -3.13 -28.64
CA GLU A 447 37.41 -3.01 -27.82
C GLU A 447 37.07 -2.29 -26.50
N GLU A 448 37.53 -2.92 -25.42
CA GLU A 448 38.01 -2.29 -24.20
C GLU A 448 37.01 -1.73 -23.18
N LYS A 449 36.74 -2.55 -22.15
CA LYS A 449 36.69 -2.08 -20.75
C LYS A 449 37.10 -3.21 -19.79
N ARG A 450 38.41 -3.26 -19.52
CA ARG A 450 38.98 -3.93 -18.35
C ARG A 450 38.83 -3.05 -17.10
N ARG A 451 38.81 -3.73 -15.95
CA ARG A 451 39.03 -3.26 -14.56
C ARG A 451 37.76 -2.79 -13.84
N LEU A 452 37.26 -3.59 -12.89
CA LEU A 452 37.79 -3.69 -11.53
C LEU A 452 37.33 -5.03 -10.90
N GLY A 453 38.30 -5.78 -10.41
CA GLY A 453 38.10 -7.00 -9.64
C GLY A 453 37.74 -6.69 -8.19
N GLY A 454 36.91 -7.56 -7.61
CA GLY A 454 36.54 -7.57 -6.21
C GLY A 454 35.94 -8.93 -5.86
N THR A 455 36.80 -9.95 -5.79
CA THR A 455 36.47 -11.33 -5.42
C THR A 455 36.17 -11.41 -3.91
N ILE A 456 34.92 -11.73 -3.55
CA ILE A 456 34.58 -12.23 -2.22
C ILE A 456 34.22 -13.70 -2.38
N ASN A 457 35.11 -14.57 -1.90
CA ASN A 457 34.92 -16.00 -1.76
C ASN A 457 33.75 -16.29 -0.79
N ARG A 458 32.73 -17.03 -1.25
CA ARG A 458 31.82 -17.79 -0.40
C ARG A 458 31.66 -19.21 -0.95
N PRO A 459 31.78 -20.26 -0.12
CA PRO A 459 31.76 -21.64 -0.59
C PRO A 459 30.37 -22.09 -1.02
N LEU A 460 30.31 -22.72 -2.19
CA LEU A 460 29.14 -23.33 -2.80
C LEU A 460 28.83 -24.67 -2.11
N VAL A 461 27.80 -24.70 -1.26
CA VAL A 461 27.19 -25.98 -0.82
C VAL A 461 26.22 -26.42 -1.91
N ARG A 462 26.57 -27.49 -2.63
CA ARG A 462 25.71 -28.15 -3.63
C ARG A 462 24.45 -28.69 -2.94
N ARG A 463 23.27 -28.23 -3.35
CA ARG A 463 21.98 -28.87 -3.07
C ARG A 463 21.32 -29.27 -4.39
N THR A 464 20.94 -30.53 -4.46
CA THR A 464 20.20 -31.16 -5.55
C THR A 464 18.79 -30.57 -5.71
N PRO A 465 18.21 -30.55 -6.93
CA PRO A 465 16.86 -30.05 -7.14
C PRO A 465 15.80 -31.14 -6.88
N ILE A 466 14.94 -30.93 -5.90
CA ILE A 466 13.69 -31.68 -5.76
C ILE A 466 12.59 -30.89 -6.48
N ILE A 467 12.11 -31.46 -7.59
CA ILE A 467 10.98 -30.96 -8.36
C ILE A 467 9.71 -31.19 -7.54
N GLY A 468 9.09 -30.10 -7.05
CA GLY A 468 7.82 -30.13 -6.35
C GLY A 468 7.05 -28.84 -6.59
N ARG A 469 6.24 -28.81 -7.66
CA ARG A 469 5.28 -27.72 -7.92
C ARG A 469 4.23 -27.68 -6.81
N ARG A 470 4.19 -26.61 -6.01
CA ARG A 470 3.01 -26.23 -5.21
C ARG A 470 2.64 -24.78 -5.52
N GLY A 471 1.49 -24.61 -6.15
CA GLY A 471 0.87 -23.31 -6.38
C GLY A 471 0.41 -22.71 -5.05
N VAL A 472 0.92 -21.52 -4.75
CA VAL A 472 0.51 -20.69 -3.62
C VAL A 472 -0.66 -19.83 -4.09
N THR A 473 -1.87 -20.10 -3.61
CA THR A 473 -3.03 -19.21 -3.80
C THR A 473 -3.26 -18.40 -2.52
N ALA A 474 -3.27 -17.08 -2.66
CA ALA A 474 -3.53 -16.14 -1.59
C ALA A 474 -4.98 -16.27 -1.10
N ARG A 475 -5.17 -16.49 0.21
CA ARG A 475 -6.49 -16.53 0.86
C ARG A 475 -6.88 -15.13 1.32
N ARG A 476 -8.00 -14.62 0.79
CA ARG A 476 -8.76 -13.49 1.34
C ARG A 476 -9.70 -14.06 2.43
N ALA A 477 -9.41 -13.76 3.69
CA ALA A 477 -10.26 -14.18 4.81
C ALA A 477 -11.44 -13.21 4.96
N ASN A 478 -12.65 -13.75 4.94
CA ASN A 478 -13.89 -13.04 5.23
C ASN A 478 -14.11 -13.16 6.75
N ILE A 479 -14.12 -12.04 7.47
CA ILE A 479 -14.41 -11.96 8.91
C ILE A 479 -15.93 -11.75 9.03
N PRO A 480 -16.69 -12.62 9.73
CA PRO A 480 -18.08 -12.34 10.04
C PRO A 480 -18.17 -11.38 11.22
N ASP A 481 -18.97 -10.33 11.03
CA ASP A 481 -19.38 -9.35 12.03
C ASP A 481 -20.36 -10.03 13.01
N GLN A 482 -19.99 -10.12 14.29
CA GLN A 482 -20.89 -10.56 15.36
C GLN A 482 -21.14 -9.38 16.29
N ARG A 483 -22.19 -8.61 16.01
CA ARG A 483 -22.89 -7.80 17.03
C ARG A 483 -24.11 -8.60 17.47
N VAL A 484 -24.00 -9.27 18.61
CA VAL A 484 -25.15 -9.76 19.38
C VAL A 484 -25.19 -8.93 20.65
N GLY A 485 -26.22 -8.10 20.76
CA GLY A 485 -26.48 -7.30 21.96
C GLY A 485 -26.89 -8.20 23.11
N GLN A 486 -26.20 -8.06 24.24
CA GLN A 486 -26.68 -8.53 25.54
C GLN A 486 -27.24 -7.32 26.28
N LYS A 487 -28.56 -7.32 26.47
CA LYS A 487 -29.25 -6.50 27.48
C LYS A 487 -28.97 -7.13 28.84
N ALA A 488 -28.37 -6.39 29.75
CA ALA A 488 -28.31 -6.73 31.17
C ALA A 488 -29.63 -6.32 31.86
N PRO A 489 -30.12 -7.09 32.86
CA PRO A 489 -31.26 -6.70 33.67
C PRO A 489 -30.86 -5.73 34.79
N ALA A 490 -31.83 -4.89 35.15
CA ALA A 490 -31.75 -3.81 36.13
C ALA A 490 -31.44 -4.30 37.55
N GLU A 491 -30.52 -3.59 38.20
CA GLU A 491 -30.26 -3.67 39.64
C GLU A 491 -31.40 -3.00 40.42
N SER A 492 -31.91 -3.72 41.42
CA SER A 492 -32.88 -3.24 42.40
C SER A 492 -32.20 -2.26 43.37
N VAL A 493 -32.60 -1.00 43.31
CA VAL A 493 -32.25 0.02 44.30
C VAL A 493 -33.11 -0.20 45.55
N GLY A 494 -32.44 -0.44 46.67
CA GLY A 494 -33.02 -0.41 48.00
C GLY A 494 -33.40 1.02 48.39
N GLY A 495 -34.62 1.19 48.90
CA GLY A 495 -35.12 2.42 49.48
C GLY A 495 -35.50 2.17 50.94
N GLU A 496 -34.67 2.68 51.84
CA GLU A 496 -34.91 2.76 53.27
C GLU A 496 -36.18 3.56 53.58
N ARG A 497 -37.02 3.02 54.49
CA ARG A 497 -38.06 3.78 55.19
C ARG A 497 -37.62 3.92 56.64
N LYS A 498 -37.32 5.15 57.06
CA LYS A 498 -37.42 5.60 58.45
C LYS A 498 -38.06 7.00 58.48
N GLU A 499 -39.17 7.05 59.20
CA GLU A 499 -39.68 8.11 60.08
C GLU A 499 -39.49 9.59 59.68
N GLN A 500 -40.61 10.28 59.43
CA GLN A 500 -41.17 11.32 60.32
C GLN A 500 -42.64 11.54 60.02
#